data_AF-A0A2V4C706-F1
#
_entry.id   AF-A0A2V4C706-F1
#
_cell.length_a   1.000
_cell.length_b   1.000
_cell.length_c   1.000
_cell.angle_alpha   90.00
_cell.angle_beta   90.00
_cell.angle_gamma   90.00
#
_symmetry.space_group_name_H-M   'P 1'
#
loop_
_entity.id
_entity.type
_entity.pdbx_description
1 polymer ?
#
loop_
_entity_poly.entity_id
_entity_poly.type
_entity_poly.pdbx_seq_one_letter_code
_entity_poly.pdbx_strand_id
1 'polypeptide(L)'
;MKLEDKIKAIKKIINENEHIDGDFWYHCGDELIHKVLDTFNESEWKIFIKELNDFKDYERYQFCCTLLNYDNERIIKIVDIYDIFFSQYLLLELEDADWIIQDIMYVENIRQPSLDLLRKLNQKIHQLRNYDKTVWKEDQFLLAENMINKVIGKYYS
;
A
#
# COMPACT_ATOMS: atom_id res chain seq x y z
N MET A 1 24.22 5.87 5.50
CA MET A 1 23.47 4.92 6.33
C MET A 1 23.28 3.65 5.52
N LYS A 2 23.49 2.46 6.09
CA LYS A 2 23.24 1.21 5.37
C LYS A 2 21.74 0.96 5.23
N LEU A 3 21.31 0.13 4.28
CA LEU A 3 19.90 -0.14 4.04
C LEU A 3 19.23 -0.76 5.28
N GLU A 4 19.90 -1.67 5.97
CA GLU A 4 19.36 -2.32 7.17
C GLU A 4 19.08 -1.30 8.28
N ASP A 5 19.92 -0.27 8.41
CA ASP A 5 19.73 0.81 9.38
C ASP A 5 18.54 1.71 8.99
N LYS A 6 18.35 1.96 7.69
CA LYS A 6 17.19 2.69 7.15
C LYS A 6 15.87 1.96 7.44
N ILE A 7 15.84 0.65 7.17
CA ILE A 7 14.66 -0.19 7.42
C ILE A 7 14.35 -0.24 8.93
N LYS A 8 15.38 -0.43 9.77
CA LYS A 8 15.23 -0.37 11.22
C LYS A 8 14.69 0.98 11.70
N ALA A 9 15.14 2.08 11.10
CA ALA A 9 14.63 3.41 11.44
C ALA A 9 13.14 3.56 11.11
N ILE A 10 12.70 3.08 9.93
CA ILE A 10 11.27 3.09 9.54
C ILE A 10 10.44 2.26 10.53
N LYS A 11 10.85 1.01 10.79
CA LYS A 11 10.15 0.15 11.76
C LYS A 11 10.10 0.76 13.14
N LYS A 12 11.20 1.39 13.59
CA LYS A 12 11.24 2.09 14.88
C LYS A 12 10.22 3.23 14.94
N ILE A 13 10.14 4.07 13.91
CA ILE A 13 9.14 5.16 13.84
C ILE A 13 7.72 4.59 13.95
N ILE A 14 7.41 3.51 13.21
CA ILE A 14 6.09 2.88 13.28
C ILE A 14 5.81 2.32 14.67
N ASN A 15 6.74 1.53 15.23
CA ASN A 15 6.55 0.83 16.50
C ASN A 15 6.47 1.79 17.70
N GLU A 16 7.22 2.89 17.70
CA GLU A 16 7.18 3.87 18.79
C GLU A 16 5.90 4.73 18.77
N ASN A 17 5.19 4.77 17.65
CA ASN A 17 4.00 5.61 17.45
C ASN A 17 2.73 4.79 17.09
N GLU A 18 2.76 3.47 17.28
CA GLU A 18 1.66 2.54 16.91
C GLU A 18 0.32 2.92 17.57
N HIS A 19 0.36 3.49 18.78
CA HIS A 19 -0.82 3.85 19.56
C HIS A 19 -1.27 5.30 19.40
N ILE A 20 -0.62 6.08 18.53
CA ILE A 20 -0.99 7.47 18.26
C ILE A 20 -2.02 7.48 17.12
N ASP A 21 -2.97 8.41 17.19
CA ASP A 21 -4.05 8.51 16.22
C ASP A 21 -3.59 8.90 14.80
N GLY A 22 -4.54 8.83 13.86
CA GLY A 22 -4.31 9.15 12.47
C GLY A 22 -3.90 10.61 12.21
N ASP A 23 -4.25 11.54 13.09
CA ASP A 23 -3.88 12.96 12.94
C ASP A 23 -2.37 13.14 13.06
N PHE A 24 -1.74 12.47 14.02
CA PHE A 24 -0.27 12.43 14.11
C PHE A 24 0.35 11.86 12.85
N TRP A 25 -0.16 10.73 12.36
CA TRP A 25 0.40 10.06 11.19
C TRP A 25 0.33 10.95 9.96
N TYR A 26 -0.84 11.53 9.70
CA TYR A 26 -1.07 12.41 8.56
C TYR A 26 -0.24 13.70 8.61
N HIS A 27 -0.04 14.29 9.79
CA HIS A 27 0.64 15.58 9.93
C HIS A 27 2.14 15.51 10.28
N CYS A 28 2.65 14.36 10.73
CA CYS A 28 4.02 14.24 11.25
C CYS A 28 4.64 12.87 10.97
N GLY A 29 3.96 11.79 11.32
CA GLY A 29 4.50 10.42 11.26
C GLY A 29 4.95 10.02 9.85
N ASP A 30 4.13 10.31 8.83
CA ASP A 30 4.45 10.03 7.44
C ASP A 30 5.70 10.79 6.98
N GLU A 31 5.83 12.06 7.35
CA GLU A 31 6.99 12.89 6.98
C GLU A 31 8.31 12.33 7.55
N LEU A 32 8.27 11.75 8.75
CA LEU A 32 9.44 11.11 9.36
C LEU A 32 9.91 9.90 8.53
N ILE A 33 8.98 9.10 8.02
CA ILE A 33 9.28 7.95 7.17
C ILE A 33 9.74 8.43 5.79
N HIS A 34 9.08 9.42 5.20
CA HIS A 34 9.45 10.03 3.91
C HIS A 34 10.89 10.53 3.91
N LYS A 35 11.34 11.19 4.99
CA LYS A 35 12.73 11.63 5.16
C LYS A 35 13.74 10.48 5.10
N VAL A 36 13.37 9.29 5.57
CA VAL A 36 14.22 8.10 5.48
C VAL A 36 14.21 7.54 4.06
N LEU A 37 13.03 7.43 3.45
CA LEU A 37 12.83 6.95 2.08
C LEU A 37 13.53 7.83 1.02
N ASP A 38 13.56 9.14 1.21
CA ASP A 38 14.25 10.11 0.33
C ASP A 38 15.76 9.84 0.22
N THR A 39 16.34 9.10 1.18
CA THR A 39 17.75 8.71 1.17
C THR A 39 18.03 7.44 0.37
N PHE A 40 17.00 6.74 -0.12
CA PHE A 40 17.14 5.49 -0.86
C PHE A 40 17.59 5.77 -2.30
N ASN A 41 18.54 4.99 -2.78
CA ASN A 41 18.82 4.87 -4.21
C ASN A 41 17.98 3.75 -4.86
N GLU A 42 18.04 3.63 -6.18
CA GLU A 42 17.27 2.64 -6.93
C GLU A 42 17.54 1.18 -6.50
N SER A 43 18.80 0.83 -6.23
CA SER A 43 19.14 -0.52 -5.79
C SER A 43 18.59 -0.81 -4.40
N GLU A 44 18.62 0.17 -3.50
CA GLU A 44 18.07 0.06 -2.16
C GLU A 44 16.56 -0.14 -2.19
N TRP A 45 15.85 0.60 -3.06
CA TRP A 45 14.42 0.41 -3.29
C TRP A 45 14.08 -1.01 -3.74
N LYS A 46 14.83 -1.57 -4.71
CA LYS A 46 14.59 -2.94 -5.21
C LYS A 46 14.77 -4.01 -4.13
N ILE A 47 15.73 -3.81 -3.22
CA ILE A 47 15.93 -4.73 -2.09
C ILE A 47 14.83 -4.53 -1.06
N PHE A 48 14.52 -3.28 -0.71
CA PHE A 48 13.52 -2.95 0.28
C PHE A 48 12.13 -3.50 -0.03
N ILE A 49 11.68 -3.44 -1.29
CA ILE A 49 10.39 -4.00 -1.71
C ILE A 49 10.26 -5.49 -1.36
N LYS A 50 11.36 -6.25 -1.39
CA LYS A 50 11.36 -7.67 -1.00
C LYS A 50 11.26 -7.83 0.51
N GLU A 51 11.97 -7.00 1.26
CA GLU A 51 11.99 -6.98 2.73
C GLU A 51 10.62 -6.56 3.33
N LEU A 52 9.79 -5.85 2.57
CA LEU A 52 8.43 -5.49 3.01
C LEU A 52 7.56 -6.72 3.32
N ASN A 53 7.83 -7.87 2.69
CA ASN A 53 7.11 -9.10 2.97
C ASN A 53 7.35 -9.63 4.41
N ASP A 54 8.45 -9.21 5.05
CA ASP A 54 8.80 -9.55 6.42
C ASP A 54 8.34 -8.49 7.44
N PHE A 55 7.53 -7.52 7.01
CA PHE A 55 6.88 -6.58 7.91
C PHE A 55 5.70 -7.28 8.60
N LYS A 56 5.53 -6.97 9.90
CA LYS A 56 4.31 -7.36 10.62
C LYS A 56 3.10 -6.60 10.05
N ASP A 57 1.90 -7.10 10.29
CA ASP A 57 0.70 -6.52 9.66
C ASP A 57 0.48 -5.04 9.99
N TYR A 58 0.64 -4.62 11.24
CA TYR A 58 0.56 -3.18 11.58
C TYR A 58 1.69 -2.36 10.95
N GLU A 59 2.92 -2.89 10.87
CA GLU A 59 4.05 -2.23 10.19
C GLU A 59 3.72 -2.04 8.71
N ARG A 60 3.12 -3.06 8.10
CA ARG A 60 2.72 -3.08 6.69
C ARG A 60 1.57 -2.13 6.42
N TYR A 61 0.53 -2.14 7.27
CA TYR A 61 -0.61 -1.25 7.18
C TYR A 61 -0.16 0.21 7.23
N GLN A 62 0.59 0.58 8.27
CA GLN A 62 1.06 1.96 8.41
C GLN A 62 1.96 2.37 7.23
N PHE A 63 2.83 1.47 6.78
CA PHE A 63 3.68 1.75 5.62
C PHE A 63 2.87 1.95 4.33
N CYS A 64 1.82 1.15 4.10
CA CYS A 64 0.91 1.34 2.98
C CYS A 64 0.24 2.72 3.02
N CYS A 65 -0.26 3.15 4.18
CA CYS A 65 -0.84 4.49 4.37
C CYS A 65 0.19 5.59 4.05
N THR A 66 1.41 5.46 4.59
CA THR A 66 2.50 6.42 4.33
C THR A 66 2.88 6.50 2.86
N LEU A 67 2.84 5.39 2.11
CA LEU A 67 3.15 5.38 0.67
C LEU A 67 2.11 6.13 -0.16
N LEU A 68 0.82 6.04 0.17
CA LEU A 68 -0.22 6.78 -0.55
C LEU A 68 -0.06 8.30 -0.41
N ASN A 69 0.43 8.74 0.75
CA ASN A 69 0.70 10.15 1.02
C ASN A 69 2.09 10.61 0.52
N TYR A 70 2.84 9.74 -0.17
CA TYR A 70 4.21 10.05 -0.56
C TYR A 70 4.27 10.81 -1.89
N ASP A 71 4.08 12.14 -1.79
CA ASP A 71 4.13 13.05 -2.93
C ASP A 71 5.58 13.49 -3.23
N ASN A 72 6.34 12.59 -3.88
CA ASN A 72 7.69 12.92 -4.35
C ASN A 72 7.91 12.47 -5.80
N GLU A 73 7.82 13.41 -6.74
CA GLU A 73 8.04 13.20 -8.19
C GLU A 73 9.35 12.46 -8.53
N ARG A 74 10.38 12.57 -7.66
CA ARG A 74 11.65 11.88 -7.87
C ARG A 74 11.51 10.37 -7.65
N ILE A 75 10.78 9.94 -6.61
CA ILE A 75 10.63 8.53 -6.25
C ILE A 75 9.66 7.83 -7.20
N ILE A 76 8.60 8.53 -7.63
CA ILE A 76 7.60 8.04 -8.60
C ILE A 76 8.27 7.61 -9.92
N LYS A 77 9.43 8.20 -10.27
CA LYS A 77 10.22 7.81 -11.45
C LYS A 77 11.01 6.51 -11.23
N ILE A 78 11.34 6.17 -9.98
CA ILE A 78 12.18 5.02 -9.61
C ILE A 78 11.32 3.77 -9.36
N VAL A 79 10.26 3.89 -8.57
CA VAL A 79 9.38 2.79 -8.17
C VAL A 79 7.91 3.11 -8.40
N ASP A 80 7.11 2.09 -8.67
CA ASP A 80 5.66 2.24 -8.79
C ASP A 80 5.05 2.11 -7.39
N ILE A 81 4.83 3.25 -6.74
CA ILE A 81 4.32 3.29 -5.37
C ILE A 81 2.93 2.66 -5.25
N TYR A 82 2.12 2.72 -6.30
CA TYR A 82 0.78 2.11 -6.33
C TYR A 82 0.87 0.60 -6.47
N ASP A 83 1.77 0.10 -7.33
CA ASP A 83 2.04 -1.35 -7.42
C ASP A 83 2.52 -1.92 -6.08
N ILE A 84 3.43 -1.21 -5.40
CA ILE A 84 3.92 -1.60 -4.07
C ILE A 84 2.79 -1.56 -3.05
N PHE A 85 2.04 -0.46 -2.99
CA PHE A 85 0.89 -0.30 -2.10
C PHE A 85 -0.06 -1.49 -2.23
N PHE A 86 -0.59 -1.75 -3.43
CA PHE A 86 -1.55 -2.84 -3.62
C PHE A 86 -0.95 -4.22 -3.36
N SER A 87 0.31 -4.45 -3.75
CA SER A 87 0.99 -5.72 -3.53
C SER A 87 1.17 -6.02 -2.04
N GLN A 88 1.54 -5.02 -1.23
CA GLN A 88 1.67 -5.16 0.21
C GLN A 88 0.32 -5.24 0.91
N TYR A 89 -0.64 -4.44 0.46
CA TYR A 89 -1.98 -4.42 1.02
C TYR A 89 -2.68 -5.78 0.89
N LEU A 90 -2.47 -6.49 -0.22
CA LEU A 90 -3.00 -7.86 -0.41
C LEU A 90 -2.60 -8.85 0.69
N LEU A 91 -1.46 -8.61 1.35
CA LEU A 91 -0.92 -9.47 2.40
C LEU A 91 -1.56 -9.22 3.77
N LEU A 92 -2.27 -8.10 3.97
CA LEU A 92 -2.94 -7.79 5.23
C LEU A 92 -4.09 -8.76 5.53
N GLU A 93 -4.41 -8.97 6.81
CA GLU A 93 -5.63 -9.68 7.19
C GLU A 93 -6.89 -8.90 6.76
N LEU A 94 -8.05 -9.56 6.71
CA LEU A 94 -9.28 -8.93 6.21
C LEU A 94 -9.72 -7.72 7.05
N GLU A 95 -9.47 -7.73 8.35
CA GLU A 95 -9.82 -6.63 9.26
C GLU A 95 -9.07 -5.34 8.91
N ASP A 96 -7.75 -5.44 8.71
CA ASP A 96 -6.92 -4.31 8.30
C ASP A 96 -7.10 -3.97 6.82
N ALA A 97 -7.50 -4.97 6.01
CA ALA A 97 -7.64 -4.80 4.58
C ALA A 97 -8.96 -4.11 4.15
N ASP A 98 -9.95 -3.97 5.03
CA ASP A 98 -11.27 -3.43 4.68
C ASP A 98 -11.19 -2.02 4.05
N TRP A 99 -10.22 -1.20 4.46
CA TRP A 99 -10.01 0.15 3.93
C TRP A 99 -9.59 0.23 2.46
N ILE A 100 -9.19 -0.88 1.82
CA ILE A 100 -8.80 -0.89 0.40
C ILE A 100 -9.94 -0.44 -0.51
N ILE A 101 -11.19 -0.61 -0.06
CA ILE A 101 -12.38 -0.21 -0.82
C ILE A 101 -12.38 1.31 -1.05
N GLN A 102 -11.87 2.09 -0.09
CA GLN A 102 -11.71 3.53 -0.22
C GLN A 102 -10.62 3.90 -1.23
N ASP A 103 -9.48 3.22 -1.15
CA ASP A 103 -8.28 3.55 -1.92
C ASP A 103 -8.19 2.83 -3.28
N ILE A 104 -9.20 2.02 -3.63
CA ILE A 104 -9.20 1.24 -4.87
C ILE A 104 -9.09 2.12 -6.11
N MET A 105 -9.52 3.39 -6.01
CA MET A 105 -9.41 4.36 -7.08
C MET A 105 -7.98 4.54 -7.61
N TYR A 106 -6.98 4.32 -6.76
CA TYR A 106 -5.57 4.43 -7.15
C TYR A 106 -5.08 3.26 -8.02
N VAL A 107 -5.86 2.19 -8.21
CA VAL A 107 -5.48 1.06 -9.08
C VAL A 107 -5.24 1.49 -10.53
N GLU A 108 -5.90 2.55 -10.97
CA GLU A 108 -5.72 3.12 -12.31
C GLU A 108 -4.35 3.79 -12.50
N ASN A 109 -3.68 4.14 -11.40
CA ASN A 109 -2.39 4.83 -11.40
C ASN A 109 -1.19 3.88 -11.45
N ILE A 110 -1.41 2.56 -11.35
CA ILE A 110 -0.35 1.59 -11.56
C ILE A 110 0.13 1.70 -13.02
N ARG A 111 1.44 1.91 -13.21
CA ARG A 111 2.04 2.16 -14.52
C ARG A 111 2.03 0.92 -15.41
N GLN A 112 2.33 -0.24 -14.84
CA GLN A 112 2.36 -1.53 -15.54
C GLN A 112 1.80 -2.64 -14.63
N PRO A 113 0.49 -2.62 -14.34
CA PRO A 113 -0.11 -3.55 -13.40
C PRO A 113 -0.05 -4.96 -13.96
N SER A 114 0.48 -5.93 -13.19
CA SER A 114 0.45 -7.33 -13.61
C SER A 114 -0.99 -7.90 -13.55
N LEU A 115 -1.35 -8.76 -14.50
CA LEU A 115 -2.66 -9.42 -14.49
C LEU A 115 -2.87 -10.27 -13.21
N ASP A 116 -1.80 -10.84 -12.66
CA ASP A 116 -1.84 -11.59 -11.41
C ASP A 116 -2.21 -10.69 -10.23
N LEU A 117 -1.59 -9.51 -10.11
CA LEU A 117 -1.94 -8.50 -9.09
C LEU A 117 -3.42 -8.12 -9.18
N LEU A 118 -3.91 -7.78 -10.38
CA LEU A 118 -5.31 -7.36 -10.59
C LEU A 118 -6.30 -8.48 -10.24
N ARG A 119 -5.98 -9.74 -10.58
CA ARG A 119 -6.82 -10.90 -10.22
C ARG A 119 -6.84 -11.13 -8.71
N LYS A 120 -5.69 -11.02 -8.03
CA LYS A 120 -5.60 -11.14 -6.57
C LYS A 120 -6.35 -10.01 -5.87
N LEU A 121 -6.29 -8.79 -6.38
CA LEU A 121 -7.11 -7.66 -5.89
C LEU A 121 -8.60 -7.99 -5.99
N ASN A 122 -9.08 -8.43 -7.15
CA ASN A 122 -10.48 -8.84 -7.30
C ASN A 122 -10.88 -9.96 -6.31
N GLN A 123 -10.01 -10.95 -6.10
CA GLN A 123 -10.25 -12.00 -5.10
C GLN A 123 -10.32 -11.43 -3.68
N LYS A 124 -9.44 -10.49 -3.32
CA LYS A 124 -9.45 -9.83 -2.02
C LYS A 124 -10.72 -9.00 -1.80
N ILE A 125 -11.16 -8.24 -2.80
CA ILE A 125 -12.43 -7.50 -2.76
C ILE A 125 -13.61 -8.46 -2.52
N HIS A 126 -13.63 -9.60 -3.21
CA HIS A 126 -14.66 -10.61 -3.01
C HIS A 126 -14.62 -11.23 -1.60
N GLN A 127 -13.44 -11.44 -1.02
CA GLN A 127 -13.30 -11.92 0.36
C GLN A 127 -13.83 -10.88 1.35
N LEU A 128 -13.48 -9.61 1.18
CA LEU A 128 -13.95 -8.50 2.01
C LEU A 128 -15.48 -8.32 1.93
N ARG A 129 -16.06 -8.48 0.75
CA ARG A 129 -17.51 -8.44 0.54
C ARG A 129 -18.28 -9.49 1.36
N ASN A 130 -17.65 -10.63 1.59
CA ASN A 130 -18.21 -11.73 2.40
C ASN A 130 -17.70 -11.70 3.85
N TYR A 131 -16.98 -10.66 4.26
CA TYR A 131 -16.45 -10.53 5.61
C TYR A 131 -17.49 -9.89 6.52
N ASP A 132 -17.90 -10.60 7.57
CA ASP A 132 -19.01 -10.20 8.46
C ASP A 132 -18.84 -8.85 9.16
N LYS A 133 -17.60 -8.32 9.27
CA LYS A 133 -17.32 -7.03 9.92
C LYS A 133 -17.13 -5.88 8.94
N THR A 134 -17.30 -6.07 7.63
CA THR A 134 -17.11 -4.98 6.68
C THR A 134 -18.10 -3.84 6.94
N VAL A 135 -17.63 -2.61 6.86
CA VAL A 135 -18.48 -1.40 6.99
C VAL A 135 -18.99 -0.90 5.64
N TRP A 136 -18.51 -1.49 4.54
CA TRP A 136 -18.79 -1.07 3.17
C TRP A 136 -20.10 -1.65 2.65
N LYS A 137 -20.75 -0.88 1.78
CA LYS A 137 -21.99 -1.28 1.11
C LYS A 137 -21.67 -2.00 -0.20
N GLU A 138 -22.63 -2.81 -0.63
CA GLU A 138 -22.59 -3.61 -1.86
C GLU A 138 -22.20 -2.80 -3.11
N ASP A 139 -22.71 -1.58 -3.26
CA ASP A 139 -22.40 -0.71 -4.40
C ASP A 139 -20.93 -0.28 -4.43
N GLN A 140 -20.28 -0.17 -3.27
CA GLN A 140 -18.87 0.18 -3.15
C GLN A 140 -17.97 -1.00 -3.56
N PHE A 141 -18.37 -2.23 -3.24
CA PHE A 141 -17.69 -3.43 -3.75
C PHE A 141 -17.82 -3.55 -5.27
N LEU A 142 -19.01 -3.35 -5.82
CA LEU A 142 -19.23 -3.37 -7.28
C LEU A 142 -18.42 -2.27 -7.98
N LEU A 143 -18.31 -1.09 -7.38
CA LEU A 143 -17.44 -0.02 -7.89
C LEU A 143 -15.98 -0.49 -7.92
N ALA A 144 -15.47 -1.04 -6.83
CA ALA A 144 -14.10 -1.55 -6.73
C ALA A 144 -13.79 -2.61 -7.80
N GLU A 145 -14.66 -3.61 -7.95
CA GLU A 145 -14.54 -4.67 -8.98
C GLU A 145 -14.54 -4.07 -10.40
N ASN A 146 -15.42 -3.10 -10.67
CA ASN A 146 -15.50 -2.43 -11.97
C ASN A 146 -14.23 -1.63 -12.29
N MET A 147 -13.62 -0.96 -11.32
CA MET A 147 -12.36 -0.24 -11.52
C MET A 147 -11.22 -1.20 -11.86
N ILE A 148 -11.10 -2.32 -11.15
CA ILE A 148 -10.10 -3.35 -11.46
C ILE A 148 -10.34 -3.91 -12.86
N ASN A 149 -11.57 -4.26 -13.22
CA ASN A 149 -11.91 -4.80 -14.54
C ASN A 149 -11.65 -3.81 -15.67
N LYS A 150 -11.88 -2.51 -15.45
CA LYS A 150 -11.51 -1.45 -16.40
C LYS A 150 -10.00 -1.41 -16.64
N VAL A 151 -9.18 -1.55 -15.59
CA VAL A 151 -7.72 -1.62 -15.72
C VAL A 151 -7.30 -2.89 -16.47
N ILE A 152 -7.89 -4.05 -16.15
CA ILE A 152 -7.64 -5.30 -16.90
C ILE A 152 -7.96 -5.09 -18.39
N GLY A 153 -9.11 -4.50 -18.71
CA GLY A 153 -9.54 -4.20 -20.07
C GLY A 153 -8.54 -3.30 -20.83
N LYS A 154 -8.03 -2.27 -20.16
CA LYS A 154 -7.06 -1.32 -20.74
C LYS A 154 -5.72 -1.96 -21.11
N TYR A 155 -5.21 -2.88 -20.30
CA TYR A 155 -3.84 -3.42 -20.45
C TYR A 155 -3.77 -4.83 -21.07
N TYR A 156 -4.87 -5.59 -21.06
CA TYR A 156 -4.86 -7.02 -21.40
C TYR A 156 -5.98 -7.47 -22.36
N SER A 157 -6.67 -6.52 -23.00
CA SER A 157 -7.66 -6.84 -24.06
C SER A 157 -7.05 -6.77 -25.46
#